data_AF-A0A6P0M6W1-F1
#
_entry.id   AF-A0A6P0M6W1-F1
#
_cell.length_a   1.000
_cell.length_b   1.000
_cell.length_c   1.000
_cell.angle_alpha   90.00
_cell.angle_beta   90.00
_cell.angle_gamma   90.00
#
_symmetry.space_group_name_H-M   'P 1'
#
loop_
_entity.id
_entity.type
_entity.pdbx_description
1 polymer ?
#
loop_
_entity_poly.entity_id
_entity_poly.type
_entity_poly.pdbx_seq_one_letter_code
_entity_poly.pdbx_strand_id
1 'polypeptide(L)'
;MRKILGLSLIAIGLAVAWSSIRNHQPPDALSSDVSPPQKQIKYQSHTLDFSVVHTLLIPANSGFSVTPAISEQLITLEDLAQKHQAVAAINGGFFDPKNQKTTSIVIKQGQLV
;
A
#
# COMPACT_ATOMS: atom_id res chain seq x y z
N MET A 1 -58.15 38.07 47.09
CA MET A 1 -58.37 37.70 45.67
C MET A 1 -57.44 38.55 44.81
N ARG A 2 -56.80 37.93 43.80
CA ARG A 2 -56.20 38.45 42.54
C ARG A 2 -56.19 40.00 42.34
N LYS A 3 -55.18 40.66 41.76
CA LYS A 3 -53.98 40.31 40.98
C LYS A 3 -53.18 41.61 40.80
N ILE A 4 -51.85 41.47 40.72
CA ILE A 4 -50.91 42.49 40.25
C ILE A 4 -51.10 42.64 38.73
N LEU A 5 -51.16 43.88 38.23
CA LEU A 5 -50.98 44.18 36.81
C LEU A 5 -50.23 45.51 36.67
N GLY A 6 -49.13 45.46 35.92
CA GLY A 6 -48.33 46.62 35.50
C GLY A 6 -46.91 46.16 35.23
N LEU A 7 -46.59 45.74 33.99
CA LEU A 7 -45.93 46.58 32.97
C LEU A 7 -44.53 47.01 33.45
N SER A 8 -43.42 46.74 32.78
CA SER A 8 -43.19 46.68 31.34
C SER A 8 -41.68 46.51 31.11
N LEU A 9 -41.30 46.18 29.86
CA LEU A 9 -40.00 46.46 29.22
C LEU A 9 -38.76 45.83 29.85
N ILE A 10 -38.25 44.76 29.22
CA ILE A 10 -36.90 44.63 28.62
C ILE A 10 -36.88 43.24 27.96
N ALA A 11 -37.44 43.18 26.76
CA ALA A 11 -37.16 42.11 25.81
C ALA A 11 -37.00 42.83 24.46
N ILE A 12 -36.18 42.30 23.55
CA ILE A 12 -35.83 42.83 22.21
C ILE A 12 -34.41 43.45 22.10
N GLY A 13 -33.62 43.56 23.18
CA GLY A 13 -32.22 43.99 23.08
C GLY A 13 -31.19 42.89 22.76
N LEU A 14 -31.51 41.63 23.07
CA LEU A 14 -30.53 40.53 23.14
C LEU A 14 -30.84 39.37 22.18
N ALA A 15 -31.34 39.64 20.98
CA ALA A 15 -31.58 38.59 19.98
C ALA A 15 -30.95 38.84 18.61
N VAL A 16 -30.43 40.05 18.33
CA VAL A 16 -29.96 40.42 16.99
C VAL A 16 -28.42 40.34 16.84
N ALA A 17 -27.68 40.19 17.94
CA ALA A 17 -26.22 40.12 17.89
C ALA A 17 -25.65 38.68 17.73
N TRP A 18 -26.49 37.65 17.72
CA TRP A 18 -26.07 36.22 17.63
C TRP A 18 -26.47 35.51 16.33
N SER A 19 -26.90 36.26 15.31
CA SER A 19 -27.20 35.67 13.99
C SER A 19 -26.14 35.95 12.93
N SER A 20 -25.13 36.78 13.20
CA SER A 20 -24.10 37.15 12.21
C SER A 20 -22.82 36.31 12.26
N ILE A 21 -22.73 35.30 13.11
CA ILE A 21 -21.62 34.34 13.10
C ILE A 21 -22.17 32.99 12.63
N ARG A 22 -22.54 32.92 11.35
CA ARG A 22 -22.65 31.64 10.67
C ARG A 22 -22.23 31.80 9.21
N ASN A 23 -21.32 30.92 8.82
CA ASN A 23 -20.92 30.59 7.46
C ASN A 23 -19.73 31.34 6.83
N HIS A 24 -18.63 31.44 7.58
CA HIS A 24 -17.32 31.27 6.94
C HIS A 24 -16.74 29.94 7.39
N GLN A 25 -17.31 28.85 6.89
CA GLN A 25 -16.55 27.61 6.77
C GLN A 25 -15.57 27.86 5.62
N PRO A 26 -14.24 27.80 5.85
CA PRO A 26 -13.29 27.75 4.74
C PRO A 26 -13.74 26.63 3.81
N PRO A 27 -13.70 26.80 2.49
CA PRO A 27 -13.96 25.68 1.60
C PRO A 27 -13.05 24.52 2.06
N ASP A 28 -13.66 23.39 2.38
CA ASP A 28 -12.97 22.11 2.53
C ASP A 28 -12.38 21.79 1.16
N ALA A 29 -11.26 22.44 0.84
CA ALA A 29 -10.37 21.99 -0.20
C ALA A 29 -9.93 20.61 0.28
N LEU A 30 -10.54 19.57 -0.29
CA LEU A 30 -9.95 18.25 -0.35
C LEU A 30 -8.54 18.46 -0.88
N SER A 31 -7.59 18.62 0.04
CA SER A 31 -6.18 18.53 -0.23
C SER A 31 -6.01 17.12 -0.77
N SER A 32 -6.01 17.03 -2.10
CA SER A 32 -5.58 15.82 -2.77
C SER A 32 -4.14 15.69 -2.35
N ASP A 33 -3.89 14.87 -1.34
CA ASP A 33 -2.54 14.53 -0.92
C ASP A 33 -1.89 13.92 -2.16
N VAL A 34 -1.11 14.74 -2.87
CA VAL A 34 -0.40 14.32 -4.07
C VAL A 34 0.74 13.48 -3.56
N SER A 35 0.41 12.23 -3.20
CA SER A 35 1.42 11.25 -2.85
C SER A 35 2.37 11.15 -4.04
N PRO A 36 3.70 11.23 -3.81
CA PRO A 36 4.67 11.14 -4.89
C PRO A 36 4.41 9.86 -5.69
N PRO A 37 4.57 9.91 -7.03
CA PRO A 37 4.25 8.78 -7.89
C PRO A 37 5.00 7.53 -7.41
N GLN A 38 4.25 6.48 -7.10
CA GLN A 38 4.84 5.23 -6.63
C GLN A 38 5.76 4.67 -7.71
N LYS A 39 7.00 4.34 -7.30
CA LYS A 39 7.96 3.71 -8.21
C LYS A 39 7.43 2.35 -8.62
N GLN A 40 7.16 2.19 -9.91
CA GLN A 40 6.62 0.95 -10.48
C GLN A 40 7.74 0.00 -10.90
N ILE A 41 7.44 -1.30 -10.90
CA ILE A 41 8.28 -2.32 -11.54
C ILE A 41 8.33 -2.09 -13.05
N LYS A 42 9.44 -2.46 -13.70
CA LYS A 42 9.59 -2.39 -15.16
C LYS A 42 10.05 -3.73 -15.71
N TYR A 43 9.22 -4.34 -16.56
CA TYR A 43 9.58 -5.52 -17.32
C TYR A 43 10.08 -5.13 -18.71
N GLN A 44 11.16 -5.76 -19.17
CA GLN A 44 11.66 -5.61 -20.54
C GLN A 44 12.07 -6.97 -21.11
N SER A 45 11.98 -7.09 -22.43
CA SER A 45 12.50 -8.23 -23.18
C SER A 45 13.45 -7.72 -24.25
N HIS A 46 14.62 -8.34 -24.35
CA HIS A 46 15.65 -8.01 -25.33
C HIS A 46 15.90 -9.24 -26.20
N THR A 47 15.70 -9.13 -27.50
CA THR A 47 16.10 -10.19 -28.44
C THR A 47 17.55 -9.96 -28.85
N LEU A 48 18.38 -10.99 -28.70
CA LEU A 48 19.78 -11.06 -29.12
C LEU A 48 19.89 -12.10 -30.24
N ASP A 49 21.07 -12.22 -30.86
CA ASP A 49 21.30 -13.13 -32.00
C ASP A 49 20.92 -14.59 -31.71
N PHE A 50 21.09 -15.03 -30.45
CA PHE A 50 20.88 -16.44 -30.05
C PHE A 50 20.04 -16.60 -28.78
N SER A 51 19.39 -15.54 -28.29
CA SER A 51 18.64 -15.61 -27.05
C SER A 51 17.60 -14.51 -26.91
N VAL A 52 16.67 -14.71 -25.97
CA VAL A 52 15.76 -13.68 -25.48
C VAL A 52 16.07 -13.47 -24.00
N VAL A 53 16.38 -12.23 -23.63
CA VAL A 53 16.69 -11.84 -22.25
C VAL A 53 15.50 -11.10 -21.66
N HIS A 54 14.94 -11.65 -20.61
CA HIS A 54 13.88 -11.01 -19.82
C HIS A 54 14.48 -10.34 -18.59
N THR A 55 14.13 -9.07 -18.37
CA THR A 55 14.58 -8.31 -17.19
C THR A 55 13.38 -7.74 -16.44
N LEU A 56 13.49 -7.70 -15.12
CA LEU A 56 12.52 -7.08 -14.23
C LEU A 56 13.27 -6.16 -13.26
N LEU A 57 13.06 -4.85 -13.39
CA LEU A 57 13.59 -3.86 -12.47
C LEU A 57 12.59 -3.61 -11.34
N ILE A 58 13.00 -3.89 -10.11
CA ILE A 58 12.25 -3.59 -8.88
C ILE A 58 12.96 -2.46 -8.13
N PRO A 59 12.35 -1.27 -7.99
CA PRO A 59 12.98 -0.15 -7.29
C PRO A 59 13.11 -0.41 -5.78
N ALA A 60 14.28 -0.16 -5.19
CA ALA A 60 14.60 -0.44 -3.78
C ALA A 60 13.74 0.30 -2.73
N ASN A 61 13.04 1.36 -3.14
CA ASN A 61 12.09 2.12 -2.31
C ASN A 61 10.73 2.17 -3.01
N SER A 62 10.15 0.99 -3.25
CA SER A 62 8.82 0.82 -3.83
C SER A 62 7.92 0.05 -2.87
N GLY A 63 6.64 -0.09 -3.22
CA GLY A 63 5.71 -0.96 -2.48
C GLY A 63 5.93 -2.46 -2.70
N PHE A 64 6.97 -2.84 -3.46
CA PHE A 64 7.29 -4.23 -3.78
C PHE A 64 8.40 -4.76 -2.88
N SER A 65 8.34 -6.05 -2.57
CA SER A 65 9.36 -6.75 -1.79
C SER A 65 9.91 -7.93 -2.58
N VAL A 66 11.21 -8.15 -2.47
CA VAL A 66 11.90 -9.33 -3.02
C VAL A 66 12.21 -10.24 -1.85
N THR A 67 11.65 -11.45 -1.85
CA THR A 67 11.86 -12.41 -0.77
C THR A 67 12.21 -13.78 -1.33
N PRO A 68 13.13 -14.52 -0.70
CA PRO A 68 13.36 -15.91 -1.05
C PRO A 68 12.14 -16.75 -0.62
N ALA A 69 11.70 -17.64 -1.52
CA ALA A 69 10.66 -18.62 -1.26
C ALA A 69 11.25 -20.03 -1.41
N ILE A 70 10.82 -20.95 -0.53
CA ILE A 70 11.26 -22.34 -0.50
C ILE A 70 10.01 -23.21 -0.36
N SER A 71 10.02 -24.38 -1.00
CA SER A 71 9.02 -25.42 -0.87
C SER A 71 9.59 -26.64 -0.16
N GLU A 72 8.75 -27.38 0.58
CA GLU A 72 9.15 -28.64 1.23
C GLU A 72 9.40 -29.78 0.24
N GLN A 73 8.82 -29.67 -0.95
CA GLN A 73 8.92 -30.62 -2.06
C GLN A 73 9.36 -29.86 -3.31
N LEU A 74 9.97 -30.55 -4.27
CA LEU A 74 10.27 -29.94 -5.56
C LEU A 74 8.96 -29.63 -6.31
N ILE A 75 8.72 -28.35 -6.57
CA ILE A 75 7.55 -27.86 -7.32
C ILE A 75 8.00 -26.94 -8.46
N THR A 76 7.09 -26.65 -9.38
CA THR A 76 7.35 -25.71 -10.47
C THR A 76 7.47 -24.28 -9.95
N LEU A 77 8.13 -23.41 -10.73
CA LEU A 77 8.25 -22.00 -10.38
C LEU A 77 6.88 -21.30 -10.41
N GLU A 78 6.03 -21.73 -11.33
CA GLU A 78 4.66 -21.27 -11.51
C GLU A 78 3.79 -21.59 -10.27
N ASP A 79 3.85 -22.83 -9.78
CA ASP A 79 3.11 -23.24 -8.57
C ASP A 79 3.59 -22.46 -7.33
N LEU A 80 4.91 -22.27 -7.21
CA LEU A 80 5.49 -21.50 -6.11
C LEU A 80 5.03 -20.03 -6.18
N ALA A 81 5.04 -19.42 -7.36
CA ALA A 81 4.59 -18.05 -7.57
C ALA A 81 3.10 -17.88 -7.23
N GLN A 82 2.26 -18.82 -7.69
CA GLN A 82 0.83 -18.80 -7.40
C GLN A 82 0.54 -18.98 -5.91
N LYS A 83 1.20 -19.91 -5.24
CA LYS A 83 1.07 -20.15 -3.79
C LYS A 83 1.36 -18.89 -2.97
N HIS A 84 2.35 -18.10 -3.40
CA HIS A 84 2.76 -16.87 -2.72
C HIS A 84 2.08 -15.60 -3.26
N GLN A 85 1.17 -15.72 -4.24
CA GLN A 85 0.54 -14.59 -4.93
C GLN A 85 1.59 -13.58 -5.45
N ALA A 86 2.72 -14.09 -5.93
CA ALA A 86 3.83 -13.27 -6.38
C ALA A 86 3.50 -12.62 -7.73
N VAL A 87 3.84 -11.33 -7.87
CA VAL A 87 3.69 -10.60 -9.14
C VAL A 87 4.71 -11.07 -10.18
N ALA A 88 5.85 -11.59 -9.74
CA ALA A 88 6.87 -12.23 -10.56
C ALA A 88 7.71 -13.20 -9.71
N ALA A 89 8.29 -14.22 -10.35
CA ALA A 89 9.22 -15.15 -9.73
C ALA A 89 10.32 -15.54 -10.72
N ILE A 90 11.49 -15.91 -10.21
CA ILE A 90 12.60 -16.48 -10.96
C ILE A 90 13.19 -17.64 -10.17
N ASN A 91 13.81 -18.61 -10.84
CA ASN A 91 14.54 -19.66 -10.13
C ASN A 91 15.66 -19.04 -9.27
N GLY A 92 15.83 -19.55 -8.06
CA GLY A 92 16.85 -19.08 -7.13
C GLY A 92 18.14 -19.87 -7.27
N GLY A 93 18.46 -20.66 -6.24
CA GLY A 93 19.68 -21.44 -6.16
C GLY A 93 19.57 -22.85 -6.74
N PHE A 94 20.64 -23.61 -6.54
CA PHE A 94 20.74 -25.03 -6.93
C PHE A 94 20.06 -25.95 -5.89
N PHE A 95 19.59 -27.09 -6.38
CA PHE A 95 19.09 -28.20 -5.58
C PHE A 95 19.64 -29.52 -6.13
N ASP A 96 19.74 -30.54 -5.27
CA ASP A 96 20.10 -31.90 -5.71
C ASP A 96 18.85 -32.60 -6.27
N PRO A 97 18.82 -32.98 -7.57
CA PRO A 97 17.65 -33.61 -8.16
C PRO A 97 17.34 -35.00 -7.60
N LYS A 98 18.29 -35.66 -6.92
CA LYS A 98 18.08 -36.99 -6.33
C LYS A 98 17.28 -36.93 -5.03
N ASN A 99 17.58 -35.97 -4.16
CA ASN A 99 16.95 -35.83 -2.85
C ASN A 99 16.05 -34.58 -2.72
N GLN A 100 16.00 -33.75 -3.77
CA GLN A 100 15.17 -32.55 -3.89
C GLN A 100 15.48 -31.43 -2.89
N LYS A 101 16.64 -31.48 -2.20
CA LYS A 101 17.04 -30.47 -1.23
C LYS A 101 17.89 -29.38 -1.86
N THR A 102 17.72 -28.15 -1.39
CA THR A 102 18.61 -27.04 -1.72
C THR A 102 20.05 -27.36 -1.34
N THR A 103 21.00 -27.01 -2.20
CA THR A 103 22.43 -26.98 -1.87
C THR A 103 22.92 -25.56 -1.58
N SER A 104 21.99 -24.61 -1.53
CA SER A 104 22.26 -23.18 -1.39
C SER A 104 21.97 -22.72 0.04
N ILE A 105 22.73 -21.75 0.53
CA ILE A 105 22.42 -21.04 1.77
C ILE A 105 21.26 -20.09 1.49
N VAL A 106 20.13 -20.27 2.20
CA VAL A 106 18.98 -19.39 2.10
C VAL A 106 18.72 -18.73 3.44
N ILE A 107 18.63 -17.39 3.44
CA ILE A 107 18.30 -16.60 4.62
C ILE A 107 16.95 -15.94 4.40
N LYS A 108 15.99 -16.24 5.26
CA LYS A 108 14.66 -15.63 5.24
C LYS A 108 14.45 -14.88 6.55
N GLN A 109 14.19 -13.57 6.45
CA GLN A 109 13.98 -12.70 7.62
C GLN A 109 15.09 -12.81 8.68
N GLY A 110 16.34 -12.94 8.22
CA GLY A 110 17.52 -13.06 9.09
C GLY A 110 17.78 -14.45 9.67
N GLN A 111 16.94 -15.45 9.36
CA GLN A 111 17.13 -16.83 9.79
C GLN A 111 17.60 -17.71 8.63
N LEU A 112 18.56 -18.59 8.91
CA LEU A 112 18.93 -19.67 8.00
C LEU A 112 17.78 -20.66 7.91
N VAL A 113 17.35 -20.98 6.69
CA VAL A 113 16.22 -21.87 6.37
C VAL A 113 16.61 -22.95 5.39
#